data_AF-A0A1S3QNT4-F1
#
_entry.id   AF-A0A1S3QNT4-F1
#
_cell.length_a   1.000
_cell.length_b   1.000
_cell.length_c   1.000
_cell.angle_alpha   90.00
_cell.angle_beta   90.00
_cell.angle_gamma   90.00
#
_symmetry.space_group_name_H-M   'P 1'
#
loop_
_entity.id
_entity.type
_entity.pdbx_description
1 polymer ?
#
loop_
_entity_poly.entity_id
_entity_poly.type
_entity_poly.pdbx_seq_one_letter_code
_entity_poly.pdbx_strand_id
1 'polypeptide(L)'
;MADPQMQEVLVSQYIAGLKSTEVLTRCGSALALGSLPRFMIHGKLHQILSGLQQSCSQREVCFTEARRDAAKAMAQVCVTAGVSAQGSSDSVVCEGNVSAVYRALLDCMTDYTLDSRGDVGA
;
A
#
# COMPACT_ATOMS: atom_id res chain seq x y z
N MET A 1 -9.46 17.05 12.03
CA MET A 1 -9.41 15.58 12.20
C MET A 1 -10.60 15.00 11.45
N ALA A 2 -10.49 13.81 10.87
CA ALA A 2 -11.65 13.13 10.28
C ALA A 2 -12.64 12.71 11.38
N ASP A 3 -13.91 12.56 11.01
CA ASP A 3 -14.86 11.82 11.82
C ASP A 3 -14.37 10.36 11.98
N PRO A 4 -14.19 9.84 13.21
CA PRO A 4 -13.56 8.53 13.43
C PRO A 4 -14.34 7.36 12.82
N GLN A 5 -15.68 7.42 12.80
CA GLN A 5 -16.50 6.36 12.22
C GLN A 5 -16.36 6.36 10.70
N MET A 6 -16.45 7.54 10.08
CA MET A 6 -16.24 7.69 8.64
C MET A 6 -14.84 7.27 8.21
N GLN A 7 -13.82 7.65 8.98
CA GLN A 7 -12.43 7.24 8.72
C GLN A 7 -12.29 5.71 8.74
N GLU A 8 -12.83 5.06 9.77
CA GLU A 8 -12.79 3.61 9.90
C GLU A 8 -13.49 2.92 8.73
N VAL A 9 -14.72 3.36 8.40
CA VAL A 9 -15.51 2.76 7.31
C VAL A 9 -14.79 2.89 5.97
N LEU A 10 -14.31 4.09 5.62
CA LEU A 10 -13.63 4.32 4.35
C LEU A 10 -12.32 3.53 4.24
N VAL A 11 -11.47 3.57 5.27
CA VAL A 11 -10.19 2.86 5.25
C VAL A 11 -10.41 1.35 5.17
N SER A 12 -11.33 0.81 5.99
CA SER A 12 -11.65 -0.62 5.97
C SER A 12 -12.26 -1.08 4.65
N GLN A 13 -13.08 -0.24 4.00
CA GLN A 13 -13.62 -0.54 2.67
C GLN A 13 -12.52 -0.66 1.62
N TYR A 14 -11.58 0.28 1.55
CA TYR A 14 -10.48 0.20 0.58
C TYR A 14 -9.51 -0.94 0.89
N ILE A 15 -9.22 -1.23 2.17
CA ILE A 15 -8.40 -2.39 2.55
C ILE A 15 -9.07 -3.70 2.13
N ALA A 16 -10.40 -3.82 2.28
CA ALA A 16 -11.14 -4.97 1.79
C ALA A 16 -11.06 -5.09 0.26
N GLY A 17 -11.14 -3.97 -0.45
CA GLY A 17 -11.01 -3.91 -1.90
C GLY A 17 -9.66 -4.40 -2.44
N LEU A 18 -8.56 -4.28 -1.67
CA LEU A 18 -7.26 -4.86 -2.00
C LEU A 18 -7.29 -6.40 -2.11
N LYS A 19 -8.29 -7.05 -1.52
CA LYS A 19 -8.47 -8.51 -1.53
C LYS A 19 -9.48 -9.00 -2.58
N SER A 20 -10.08 -8.09 -3.36
CA SER A 20 -11.07 -8.43 -4.40
C SER A 20 -10.53 -9.45 -5.41
N THR A 21 -11.37 -10.26 -6.03
CA THR A 21 -10.96 -11.08 -7.19
C THR A 21 -10.83 -10.26 -8.47
N GLU A 22 -11.39 -9.05 -8.48
CA GLU A 22 -11.38 -8.16 -9.64
C GLU A 22 -10.13 -7.24 -9.61
N VAL A 23 -9.31 -7.33 -10.66
CA VAL A 23 -8.07 -6.53 -10.80
C VAL A 23 -8.36 -5.04 -10.66
N LEU A 24 -9.40 -4.54 -11.36
CA LEU A 24 -9.77 -3.13 -11.34
C LEU A 24 -10.16 -2.64 -9.94
N THR A 25 -10.86 -3.46 -9.16
CA THR A 25 -11.21 -3.12 -7.77
C THR A 25 -9.96 -3.04 -6.90
N ARG A 26 -9.01 -3.97 -7.07
CA ARG A 26 -7.73 -3.94 -6.35
C ARG A 26 -6.92 -2.69 -6.68
N CYS A 27 -6.72 -2.42 -7.97
CA CYS A 27 -5.98 -1.24 -8.45
C CYS A 27 -6.64 0.04 -7.94
N GLY A 28 -7.96 0.18 -8.12
CA GLY A 28 -8.72 1.33 -7.64
C GLY A 28 -8.60 1.54 -6.13
N SER A 29 -8.64 0.46 -5.36
CA SER A 29 -8.50 0.53 -3.89
C SER A 29 -7.08 0.92 -3.46
N ALA A 30 -6.05 0.38 -4.12
CA ALA A 30 -4.67 0.76 -3.88
C ALA A 30 -4.44 2.25 -4.18
N LEU A 31 -4.89 2.72 -5.35
CA LEU A 31 -4.78 4.12 -5.76
C LEU A 31 -5.53 5.06 -4.81
N ALA A 32 -6.72 4.66 -4.33
CA ALA A 32 -7.48 5.42 -3.37
C ALA A 32 -6.72 5.57 -2.03
N LEU A 33 -6.18 4.46 -1.49
CA LEU A 33 -5.35 4.47 -0.28
C LEU A 33 -4.11 5.36 -0.46
N GLY A 34 -3.43 5.27 -1.60
CA GLY A 34 -2.28 6.09 -1.96
C GLY A 34 -2.58 7.59 -2.04
N SER A 35 -3.84 7.94 -2.31
CA SER A 35 -4.30 9.34 -2.50
C SER A 35 -4.96 9.93 -1.24
N LEU A 36 -5.04 9.17 -0.14
CA LEU A 36 -5.67 9.64 1.09
C LEU A 36 -4.90 10.84 1.68
N PRO A 37 -5.60 11.90 2.13
CA PRO A 37 -4.95 13.00 2.80
C PRO A 37 -4.44 12.57 4.19
N ARG A 38 -3.44 13.30 4.72
CA ARG A 38 -2.78 12.96 6.00
C ARG A 38 -3.74 12.73 7.17
N PHE A 39 -4.83 13.51 7.25
CA PHE A 39 -5.80 13.37 8.33
C PHE A 39 -6.63 12.07 8.26
N MET A 40 -6.72 11.42 7.10
CA MET A 40 -7.34 10.10 6.92
C MET A 40 -6.37 8.95 7.21
N ILE A 41 -5.06 9.18 7.02
CA ILE A 41 -4.01 8.18 7.30
C ILE A 41 -3.67 8.15 8.80
N HIS A 42 -3.74 9.30 9.48
CA HIS A 42 -3.39 9.42 10.89
C HIS A 42 -4.18 8.45 11.78
N GLY A 43 -3.48 7.60 12.54
CA GLY A 43 -4.07 6.55 13.38
C GLY A 43 -4.42 5.26 12.63
N LYS A 44 -4.17 5.17 11.32
CA LYS A 44 -4.47 4.03 10.45
C LYS A 44 -3.28 3.55 9.62
N LEU A 45 -2.12 4.21 9.74
CA LEU A 45 -0.96 3.97 8.89
C LEU A 45 -0.54 2.50 8.89
N HIS A 46 -0.43 1.88 10.06
CA HIS A 46 -0.06 0.48 10.17
C HIS A 46 -1.02 -0.45 9.42
N GLN A 47 -2.33 -0.22 9.55
CA GLN A 47 -3.36 -1.02 8.88
C GLN A 47 -3.28 -0.87 7.36
N ILE A 48 -3.10 0.36 6.88
CA ILE A 48 -2.98 0.66 5.45
C ILE A 48 -1.72 -0.01 4.87
N LEU A 49 -0.57 0.17 5.52
CA LEU A 49 0.70 -0.44 5.08
C LEU A 49 0.62 -1.97 5.05
N SER A 50 0.03 -2.58 6.07
CA SER A 50 -0.16 -4.04 6.13
C SER A 50 -1.03 -4.55 4.98
N GLY A 51 -2.14 -3.85 4.69
CA GLY A 51 -3.01 -4.20 3.55
C GLY A 51 -2.29 -4.09 2.20
N LEU A 52 -1.56 -2.99 1.98
CA LEU A 52 -0.80 -2.77 0.74
C LEU A 52 0.34 -3.79 0.57
N GLN A 53 1.05 -4.14 1.65
CA GLN A 53 2.10 -5.15 1.62
C GLN A 53 1.55 -6.54 1.25
N GLN A 54 0.38 -6.91 1.77
CA GLN A 54 -0.28 -8.16 1.38
C GLN A 54 -0.62 -8.16 -0.12
N SER A 55 -1.10 -7.03 -0.64
CA SER A 55 -1.42 -6.87 -2.06
C SER A 55 -0.16 -6.98 -2.94
N CYS A 56 0.97 -6.37 -2.55
CA CYS A 56 2.27 -6.53 -3.22
C CYS A 56 2.73 -8.00 -3.29
N SER A 57 2.41 -8.81 -2.28
CA SER A 57 2.89 -10.19 -2.19
C SER A 57 2.08 -11.20 -3.01
N GLN A 58 0.95 -10.79 -3.61
CA GLN A 58 0.08 -11.70 -4.35
C GLN A 58 0.59 -12.01 -5.77
N ARG A 59 1.24 -13.16 -5.91
CA ARG A 59 1.92 -13.61 -7.15
C ARG A 59 1.02 -14.25 -8.20
N GLU A 60 -0.29 -14.10 -8.10
CA GLU A 60 -1.20 -14.52 -9.16
C GLU A 60 -0.94 -13.71 -10.44
N VAL A 61 -0.84 -14.40 -11.58
CA VAL A 61 -0.33 -13.87 -12.87
C VAL A 61 -1.16 -12.67 -13.37
N CYS A 62 -2.46 -12.62 -13.05
CA CYS A 62 -3.38 -11.58 -13.50
C CYS A 62 -3.25 -10.23 -12.74
N PHE A 63 -2.49 -10.17 -11.64
CA PHE A 63 -2.48 -9.00 -10.75
C PHE A 63 -1.21 -8.16 -10.77
N THR A 64 -0.39 -8.25 -11.83
CA THR A 64 0.82 -7.43 -11.99
C THR A 64 0.55 -5.93 -11.84
N GLU A 65 -0.54 -5.44 -12.42
CA GLU A 65 -0.95 -4.03 -12.29
C GLU A 65 -1.33 -3.65 -10.85
N ALA A 66 -2.11 -4.50 -10.19
CA ALA A 66 -2.53 -4.28 -8.82
C ALA A 66 -1.34 -4.25 -7.86
N ARG A 67 -0.34 -5.11 -8.06
CA ARG A 67 0.90 -5.10 -7.29
C ARG A 67 1.72 -3.82 -7.48
N ARG A 68 1.89 -3.39 -8.73
CA ARG A 68 2.56 -2.11 -9.05
C ARG A 68 1.86 -0.94 -8.37
N ASP A 69 0.53 -0.90 -8.46
CA ASP A 69 -0.27 0.18 -7.88
C ASP A 69 -0.24 0.14 -6.34
N ALA A 70 -0.20 -1.04 -5.73
CA ALA A 70 0.00 -1.20 -4.28
C ALA A 70 1.38 -0.70 -3.82
N ALA A 71 2.46 -1.03 -4.55
CA ALA A 71 3.80 -0.53 -4.26
C ALA A 71 3.87 1.00 -4.35
N LYS A 72 3.27 1.58 -5.40
CA LYS A 72 3.17 3.04 -5.58
C LYS A 72 2.37 3.68 -4.46
N ALA A 73 1.22 3.12 -4.10
CA ALA A 73 0.38 3.59 -3.01
C ALA A 73 1.11 3.57 -1.67
N MET A 74 1.89 2.52 -1.40
CA MET A 74 2.70 2.42 -0.18
C MET A 74 3.69 3.58 -0.06
N ALA A 75 4.42 3.90 -1.15
CA ALA A 75 5.31 5.05 -1.18
C ALA A 75 4.57 6.39 -0.95
N GLN A 76 3.41 6.58 -1.59
CA GLN A 76 2.59 7.79 -1.44
C GLN A 76 2.05 7.96 -0.02
N VAL A 77 1.60 6.87 0.62
CA VAL A 77 1.14 6.85 2.01
C VAL A 77 2.27 7.24 2.96
N CYS A 78 3.47 6.70 2.77
CA CYS A 78 4.64 7.06 3.58
C CYS A 78 4.99 8.56 3.45
N VAL A 79 4.98 9.09 2.23
CA VAL A 79 5.22 10.53 1.97
C VAL A 79 4.14 11.39 2.65
N THR A 80 2.87 10.99 2.56
CA THR A 80 1.75 11.76 3.09
C THR A 80 1.66 11.71 4.62
N ALA A 81 2.00 10.57 5.23
CA ALA A 81 2.08 10.41 6.69
C ALA A 81 3.18 11.30 7.30
N GLY A 82 4.31 11.40 6.59
CA GLY A 82 5.52 12.07 7.03
C GLY A 82 6.39 11.19 7.93
N VAL A 83 7.56 11.71 8.30
CA VAL A 83 8.57 10.99 9.07
C VAL A 83 8.79 11.68 10.41
N SER A 84 8.82 10.91 11.50
CA SER A 84 9.27 11.38 12.82
C SER A 84 9.77 10.20 13.64
N ALA A 85 11.01 10.28 14.14
CA ALA A 85 11.64 9.20 14.90
C ALA A 85 10.83 8.80 16.15
N GLN A 86 10.29 9.80 16.87
CA GLN A 86 9.55 9.62 18.12
C GLN A 86 8.02 9.63 17.93
N GLY A 87 7.55 9.50 16.69
CA GLY A 87 6.12 9.48 16.40
C GLY A 87 5.50 8.09 16.52
N SER A 88 4.17 8.04 16.63
CA SER A 88 3.41 6.78 16.62
C SER A 88 3.49 6.10 15.26
N SER A 89 3.73 4.77 15.26
CA SER A 89 3.74 3.93 14.06
C SER A 89 2.41 3.88 13.32
N ASP A 90 1.32 4.29 13.98
CA ASP A 90 -0.02 4.38 13.39
C ASP A 90 -0.26 5.70 12.66
N SER A 91 0.64 6.67 12.76
CA SER A 91 0.44 8.02 12.22
C SER A 91 1.57 8.50 11.33
N VAL A 92 2.80 8.05 11.56
CA VAL A 92 3.99 8.49 10.83
C VAL A 92 4.96 7.33 10.59
N VAL A 93 5.88 7.51 9.64
CA VAL A 93 7.04 6.63 9.52
C VAL A 93 8.02 6.96 10.64
N CYS A 94 8.32 5.97 11.49
CA CYS A 94 9.16 6.10 12.67
C CYS A 94 10.10 4.90 12.80
N GLU A 95 10.95 4.90 13.84
CA GLU A 95 11.92 3.82 14.08
C GLU A 95 11.26 2.44 14.15
N GLY A 96 10.04 2.36 14.68
CA GLY A 96 9.31 1.11 14.84
C GLY A 96 8.77 0.48 13.55
N ASN A 97 8.57 1.26 12.46
CA ASN A 97 7.96 0.76 11.22
C ASN A 97 8.83 0.96 9.96
N VAL A 98 9.85 1.82 10.01
CA VAL A 98 10.67 2.16 8.83
C VAL A 98 11.35 0.93 8.20
N SER A 99 11.84 0.00 9.02
CA SER A 99 12.47 -1.23 8.53
C SER A 99 11.48 -2.13 7.78
N ALA A 100 10.25 -2.23 8.25
CA ALA A 100 9.18 -2.99 7.59
C ALA A 100 8.76 -2.33 6.27
N VAL A 101 8.65 -0.99 6.23
CA VAL A 101 8.37 -0.23 5.01
C VAL A 101 9.44 -0.47 3.95
N TYR A 102 10.72 -0.35 4.31
CA TYR A 102 11.81 -0.62 3.36
C TYR A 102 11.80 -2.06 2.88
N ARG A 103 11.61 -3.04 3.79
CA ARG A 103 11.50 -4.45 3.40
C ARG A 103 10.38 -4.66 2.39
N ALA A 104 9.18 -4.14 2.67
CA ALA A 104 8.04 -4.29 1.78
C ALA A 104 8.29 -3.64 0.40
N LEU A 105 8.85 -2.43 0.34
CA LEU A 105 9.20 -1.77 -0.92
C LEU A 105 10.24 -2.57 -1.72
N LEU A 106 11.29 -3.06 -1.07
CA LEU A 106 12.33 -3.88 -1.69
C LEU A 106 11.78 -5.23 -2.17
N ASP A 107 10.88 -5.85 -1.39
CA ASP A 107 10.22 -7.09 -1.78
C ASP A 107 9.39 -6.88 -3.07
N CYS A 108 8.65 -5.76 -3.20
CA CYS A 108 7.92 -5.46 -4.44
C CYS A 108 8.86 -5.30 -5.66
N MET A 109 10.15 -4.96 -5.49
CA MET A 109 11.12 -4.88 -6.60
C MET A 109 11.54 -6.26 -7.13
N THR A 110 11.46 -7.30 -6.31
CA THR A 110 11.82 -8.67 -6.73
C THR A 110 10.87 -9.23 -7.80
N ASP A 111 9.68 -8.65 -7.91
CA ASP A 111 8.63 -9.08 -8.84
C ASP A 111 8.96 -8.79 -10.32
N TYR A 112 9.90 -7.87 -10.59
CA TYR A 112 10.41 -7.60 -11.95
C TYR A 112 11.09 -8.84 -12.57
N THR A 113 11.54 -9.80 -11.76
CA THR A 113 12.19 -11.02 -12.24
C THR A 113 11.20 -12.10 -12.70
N LEU A 114 9.91 -11.94 -12.42
CA LEU A 114 8.84 -12.88 -12.79
C LEU A 114 7.96 -12.36 -13.95
N ASP A 115 8.10 -11.09 -14.33
CA ASP A 115 7.56 -10.60 -15.61
C ASP A 115 8.38 -11.26 -16.72
N SER A 116 7.89 -12.41 -17.19
CA SER A 116 8.40 -13.11 -18.35
C SER A 116 8.11 -12.27 -19.60
N ARG A 117 8.79 -11.13 -19.74
CA ARG A 117 9.02 -10.48 -21.03
C ARG A 117 10.06 -11.29 -21.78
N GLY A 118 9.78 -12.58 -21.97
CA GLY A 118 10.43 -13.39 -22.99
C GLY A 118 10.01 -12.90 -24.36
N ASP A 119 10.31 -11.64 -24.67
CA ASP A 119 10.47 -11.03 -25.98
C ASP A 119 11.00 -9.59 -25.82
N VAL A 120 12.24 -9.44 -25.33
CA VAL A 120 13.00 -8.18 -25.47
C VAL A 120 14.33 -8.54 -26.12
N GLY A 121 14.24 -9.05 -27.34
CA GLY A 121 15.38 -9.52 -28.12
C GLY A 121 15.00 -10.24 -29.40
N ALA A 122 14.21 -9.60 -30.27
CA ALA A 122 14.09 -9.91 -31.70
C ALA A 122 13.58 -8.68 -32.46
#